data_AF-A0AAD7K907-F1
#
_entry.id   AF-A0AAD7K907-F1
#
_cell.length_a   1.000
_cell.length_b   1.000
_cell.length_c   1.000
_cell.angle_alpha   90.00
_cell.angle_beta   90.00
_cell.angle_gamma   90.00
#
_symmetry.space_group_name_H-M   'P 1'
#
loop_
_entity.id
_entity.type
_entity.pdbx_description
1 polymer ?
#
loop_
_entity_poly.entity_id
_entity_poly.type
_entity_poly.pdbx_seq_one_letter_code
_entity_poly.pdbx_strand_id
1 'polypeptide(L)'
;FVQAQQETNKFKQILRRGERNALLKDCTSELQQVLSTFKLQGVSLLIGARQTHEYENQVHQEVLHLIDSWFNDESSDGASTINQVFSADHSSSNSLSLLPSEPKIFYGRESEVSDILKLFRQGIPRIAILGPGGMGKTSLAKAILHCENIAMRYIDHRFFVSCESALTKVELTILIGTHLGLKGSKDLTQALIQHFSRGPPCLLVLDNLETLWEKVQFQGAIEEFLSLLVEVEHLALIVTMRGGEHPAKVQWTRPFLQPLIPLVQQAARQTFEAIADDVHNVEDVEKVLLLTGNVPLVIDLVSHLVASDGCINVLSRWEEEATAMISQGHDRRSNLDLSISLSLTSPRMKSVPHSRELLGLLSMLPDGLSDLELQQSKLPIDNILTCKAALIRTSLAYQDKQKRLRVLVPIQEYMQQYYPPTPTFTNPLLSHFQELLRTYRETSEREEIASRIILNFANIQNLLSPGLKEDNPDLMKTIVYTLFLANLGQNAGWGNVSLVNQIPGLIYGLHSPEL
;
A
#
# COMPACT_ATOMS: atom_id res chain seq x y z
N PHE A 1 -39.89 50.67 37.71
CA PHE A 1 -39.09 49.51 38.15
C PHE A 1 -38.79 48.54 37.00
N VAL A 2 -39.78 48.10 36.22
CA VAL A 2 -39.61 47.20 35.05
C VAL A 2 -38.79 47.83 33.90
N GLN A 3 -38.94 49.13 33.62
CA GLN A 3 -38.13 49.83 32.60
C GLN A 3 -36.64 49.93 32.96
N ALA A 4 -36.32 50.17 34.24
CA ALA A 4 -34.93 50.27 34.70
C ALA A 4 -34.19 48.92 34.61
N GLN A 5 -34.88 47.79 34.83
CA GLN A 5 -34.31 46.45 34.66
C GLN A 5 -34.10 46.04 33.19
N GLN A 6 -34.94 46.51 32.27
CA GLN A 6 -34.76 46.24 30.83
C GLN A 6 -33.56 46.98 30.24
N GLU A 7 -33.28 48.20 30.68
CA GLU A 7 -32.09 48.95 30.26
C GLU A 7 -30.81 48.33 30.81
N THR A 8 -30.79 47.86 32.06
CA THR A 8 -29.61 47.17 32.62
C THR A 8 -29.32 45.83 31.94
N ASN A 9 -30.35 45.09 31.50
CA ASN A 9 -30.16 43.84 30.76
C ASN A 9 -29.65 44.08 29.33
N LYS A 10 -30.11 45.14 28.64
CA LYS A 10 -29.56 45.55 27.34
C LYS A 10 -28.10 46.01 27.46
N PHE A 11 -27.77 46.78 28.50
CA PHE A 11 -26.39 47.22 28.75
C PHE A 11 -25.45 46.03 29.05
N LYS A 12 -25.90 45.04 29.84
CA LYS A 12 -25.14 43.80 30.09
C LYS A 12 -24.99 42.93 28.85
N GLN A 13 -25.97 42.89 27.94
CA GLN A 13 -25.84 42.18 26.66
C GLN A 13 -24.86 42.88 25.71
N ILE A 14 -24.82 44.21 25.69
CA ILE A 14 -23.87 44.99 24.88
C ILE A 14 -22.45 44.83 25.41
N LEU A 15 -22.25 44.88 26.73
CA LEU A 15 -20.94 44.61 27.36
C LEU A 15 -20.46 43.19 27.07
N ARG A 16 -21.32 42.17 27.24
CA ARG A 16 -20.97 40.78 26.92
C ARG A 16 -20.69 40.54 25.44
N ARG A 17 -21.34 41.28 24.52
CA ARG A 17 -21.02 41.25 23.08
C ARG A 17 -19.69 41.94 22.79
N GLY A 18 -19.38 43.05 23.48
CA GLY A 18 -18.08 43.72 23.40
C GLY A 18 -16.94 42.82 23.87
N GLU A 19 -17.10 42.15 25.00
CA GLU A 19 -16.14 41.19 25.55
C GLU A 19 -15.97 39.95 24.64
N ARG A 20 -17.07 39.40 24.10
CA ARG A 20 -16.99 38.28 23.12
C ARG A 20 -16.30 38.67 21.83
N ASN A 21 -16.54 39.88 21.32
CA ASN A 21 -15.88 40.39 20.12
C ASN A 21 -14.41 40.69 20.38
N ALA A 22 -14.04 41.16 21.57
CA ALA A 22 -12.65 41.31 21.98
C ALA A 22 -11.95 39.95 22.05
N LEU A 23 -12.54 38.95 22.73
CA LEU A 23 -12.01 37.59 22.81
C LEU A 23 -11.89 36.90 21.45
N LEU A 24 -12.86 37.09 20.55
CA LEU A 24 -12.76 36.57 19.18
C LEU A 24 -11.64 37.24 18.39
N LYS A 25 -11.45 38.55 18.58
CA LYS A 25 -10.40 39.31 17.92
C LYS A 25 -9.01 38.90 18.43
N ASP A 26 -8.88 38.70 19.74
CA ASP A 26 -7.67 38.20 20.38
C ASP A 26 -7.36 36.77 19.93
N CYS A 27 -8.36 35.89 19.88
CA CYS A 27 -8.20 34.51 19.41
C CYS A 27 -7.83 34.45 17.92
N THR A 28 -8.40 35.31 17.07
CA THR A 28 -7.97 35.43 15.67
C THR A 28 -6.56 36.01 15.51
N SER A 29 -6.16 36.93 16.39
CA SER A 29 -4.80 37.48 16.41
C SER A 29 -3.79 36.42 16.84
N GLU A 30 -4.09 35.64 17.89
CA GLU A 30 -3.26 34.53 18.34
C GLU A 30 -3.16 33.42 17.29
N LEU A 31 -4.27 33.06 16.63
CA LEU A 31 -4.25 32.09 15.53
C LEU A 31 -3.41 32.58 14.34
N GLN A 32 -3.48 33.86 13.98
CA GLN A 32 -2.61 34.44 12.95
C GLN A 32 -1.14 34.43 13.37
N GLN A 33 -0.87 34.69 14.64
CA GLN A 33 0.48 34.66 15.19
C GLN A 33 1.05 33.24 15.14
N VAL A 34 0.31 32.23 15.60
CA VAL A 34 0.70 30.80 15.50
C VAL A 34 0.92 30.37 14.04
N LEU A 35 0.03 30.78 13.13
CA LEU A 35 0.15 30.44 11.71
C LEU A 35 1.37 31.11 11.05
N SER A 36 1.73 32.32 11.48
CA SER A 36 2.96 32.99 11.03
C SER A 36 4.22 32.34 11.60
N THR A 37 4.21 31.90 12.85
CA THR A 37 5.31 31.16 13.48
C THR A 37 5.51 29.81 12.80
N PHE A 38 4.43 29.10 12.47
CA PHE A 38 4.48 27.83 11.75
C PHE A 38 5.02 27.99 10.33
N LYS A 39 4.64 29.06 9.62
CA LYS A 39 5.21 29.40 8.30
C LYS A 39 6.69 29.72 8.39
N LEU A 40 7.13 30.46 9.40
CA LEU A 40 8.55 30.79 9.62
C LEU A 40 9.37 29.55 10.00
N GLN A 41 8.83 28.64 10.81
CA GLN A 41 9.47 27.36 11.10
C GLN A 41 9.56 26.45 9.87
N GLY A 42 8.51 26.39 9.04
CA GLY A 42 8.54 25.65 7.77
C GLY A 42 9.57 26.21 6.79
N VAL A 43 9.70 27.53 6.69
CA VAL A 43 10.74 28.18 5.87
C VAL A 43 12.13 27.96 6.45
N SER A 44 12.29 27.99 7.78
CA SER A 44 13.57 27.69 8.45
C SER A 44 14.00 26.23 8.28
N LEU A 45 13.05 25.28 8.32
CA LEU A 45 13.30 23.86 8.02
C LEU A 45 13.64 23.63 6.54
N LEU A 46 12.99 24.36 5.63
CA LEU A 46 13.32 24.31 4.19
C LEU A 46 14.68 24.93 3.89
N ILE A 47 15.03 26.05 4.54
CA ILE A 47 16.35 26.67 4.45
C ILE A 47 17.39 25.76 5.09
N GLY A 48 17.09 25.16 6.24
CA GLY A 48 17.95 24.20 6.93
C GLY A 48 18.21 22.96 6.08
N ALA A 49 17.17 22.35 5.50
CA ALA A 49 17.29 21.21 4.58
C ALA A 49 18.04 21.57 3.30
N ARG A 50 17.85 22.79 2.78
CA ARG A 50 18.57 23.29 1.61
C ARG A 50 20.03 23.59 1.93
N GLN A 51 20.33 24.07 3.14
CA GLN A 51 21.68 24.32 3.64
C GLN A 51 22.41 23.02 3.95
N THR A 52 21.78 21.99 4.52
CA THR A 52 22.40 20.66 4.66
C THR A 52 22.65 20.04 3.31
N HIS A 53 21.72 20.18 2.35
CA HIS A 53 21.92 19.65 1.01
C HIS A 53 22.98 20.44 0.22
N GLU A 54 23.06 21.76 0.37
CA GLU A 54 24.12 22.59 -0.21
C GLU A 54 25.47 22.34 0.47
N TYR A 55 25.50 22.08 1.79
CA TYR A 55 26.69 21.68 2.53
C TYR A 55 27.17 20.29 2.13
N GLU A 56 26.29 19.30 1.99
CA GLU A 56 26.61 17.97 1.46
C GLU A 56 27.14 18.04 0.03
N ASN A 57 26.55 18.89 -0.82
CA ASN A 57 27.04 19.13 -2.17
C ASN A 57 28.38 19.90 -2.19
N GLN A 58 28.60 20.85 -1.27
CA GLN A 58 29.90 21.53 -1.13
C GLN A 58 30.98 20.58 -0.64
N VAL A 59 30.71 19.76 0.38
CA VAL A 59 31.62 18.72 0.85
C VAL A 59 31.89 17.71 -0.26
N HIS A 60 30.87 17.32 -1.04
CA HIS A 60 31.04 16.46 -2.20
C HIS A 60 31.93 17.10 -3.29
N GLN A 61 31.74 18.39 -3.60
CA GLN A 61 32.55 19.11 -4.58
C GLN A 61 33.97 19.38 -4.07
N GLU A 62 34.17 19.66 -2.78
CA GLU A 62 35.49 19.79 -2.15
C GLU A 62 36.23 18.45 -2.14
N VAL A 63 35.53 17.34 -1.86
CA VAL A 63 36.09 15.99 -1.97
C VAL A 63 36.47 15.68 -3.42
N LEU A 64 35.64 16.05 -4.41
CA LEU A 64 35.97 15.88 -5.82
C LEU A 64 37.14 16.77 -6.26
N HIS A 65 37.23 18.01 -5.77
CA HIS A 65 38.33 18.92 -6.04
C HIS A 65 39.63 18.50 -5.34
N LEU A 66 39.55 17.91 -4.14
CA LEU A 66 40.67 17.30 -3.45
C LEU A 66 41.20 16.10 -4.25
N ILE A 67 40.30 15.24 -4.72
CA ILE A 67 40.64 14.11 -5.59
C ILE A 67 41.30 14.63 -6.88
N ASP A 68 40.72 15.64 -7.54
CA ASP A 68 41.25 16.19 -8.78
C ASP A 68 42.59 16.94 -8.58
N SER A 69 42.76 17.63 -7.44
CA SER A 69 44.04 18.25 -7.08
C SER A 69 45.13 17.22 -6.78
N TRP A 70 44.77 16.06 -6.23
CA TRP A 70 45.70 14.96 -5.98
C TRP A 70 46.12 14.23 -7.25
N PHE A 71 45.29 14.28 -8.31
CA PHE A 71 45.64 13.74 -9.62
C PHE A 71 46.41 14.72 -10.52
N ASN A 72 46.32 16.03 -10.26
CA ASN A 72 46.95 17.06 -11.09
C ASN A 72 48.27 17.63 -10.53
N ASP A 73 48.66 17.30 -9.29
CA ASP A 73 49.92 17.75 -8.70
C ASP A 73 51.05 16.76 -9.01
N GLU A 74 51.60 16.84 -10.22
CA GLU A 74 52.86 16.18 -10.59
C GLU A 74 54.05 16.89 -9.92
N SER A 75 54.21 16.68 -8.60
CA SER A 75 55.48 16.90 -7.93
C SER A 75 55.88 15.66 -7.11
N SER A 76 57.05 15.17 -7.48
CA SER A 76 57.63 13.88 -7.13
C SER A 76 57.89 13.72 -5.63
N ASP A 77 57.07 12.89 -4.96
CA ASP A 77 57.52 11.90 -3.95
C ASP A 77 56.35 11.15 -3.27
N GLY A 78 55.08 11.51 -3.52
CA GLY A 78 53.91 10.78 -3.00
C GLY A 78 53.48 9.55 -3.83
N ALA A 79 53.88 9.46 -5.10
CA ALA A 79 53.40 8.45 -6.04
C ALA A 79 54.02 7.05 -5.86
N SER A 80 55.17 6.94 -5.17
CA SER A 80 55.86 5.65 -4.98
C SER A 80 55.26 4.82 -3.83
N THR A 81 54.80 5.47 -2.76
CA THR A 81 54.19 4.80 -1.60
C THR A 81 52.78 4.29 -1.93
N ILE A 82 52.03 5.02 -2.77
CA ILE A 82 50.70 4.60 -3.24
C ILE A 82 50.83 3.44 -4.24
N ASN A 83 51.78 3.49 -5.18
CA ASN A 83 51.98 2.38 -6.12
C ASN A 83 52.43 1.07 -5.44
N GLN A 84 53.13 1.10 -4.29
CA GLN A 84 53.42 -0.15 -3.55
C GLN A 84 52.21 -0.73 -2.80
N VAL A 85 51.26 0.11 -2.37
CA VAL A 85 50.01 -0.35 -1.75
C VAL A 85 49.01 -0.85 -2.80
N PHE A 86 49.03 -0.28 -4.02
CA PHE A 86 48.10 -0.64 -5.10
C PHE A 86 48.64 -1.63 -6.14
N SER A 87 49.95 -1.94 -6.18
CA SER A 87 50.52 -2.88 -7.17
C SER A 87 50.75 -4.31 -6.66
N ALA A 88 50.45 -4.62 -5.40
CA ALA A 88 50.67 -5.96 -4.86
C ALA A 88 49.54 -6.98 -5.18
N ASP A 89 48.37 -6.55 -5.67
CA ASP A 89 47.26 -7.46 -6.01
C ASP A 89 46.62 -7.13 -7.37
N HIS A 90 47.43 -7.09 -8.43
CA HIS A 90 46.91 -7.21 -9.80
C HIS A 90 46.56 -8.67 -10.13
N SER A 91 45.53 -9.21 -9.46
CA SER A 91 44.76 -10.37 -9.94
C SER A 91 43.37 -10.54 -9.30
N SER A 92 42.66 -9.46 -8.98
CA SER A 92 41.20 -9.52 -8.72
C SER A 92 40.60 -8.12 -8.60
N SER A 93 40.04 -7.59 -9.69
CA SER A 93 39.25 -6.36 -9.69
C SER A 93 37.91 -6.59 -8.97
N ASN A 94 37.92 -6.56 -7.64
CA ASN A 94 36.73 -6.51 -6.79
C ASN A 94 36.06 -5.13 -6.92
N SER A 95 35.21 -4.94 -7.92
CA SER A 95 34.09 -4.01 -7.75
C SER A 95 33.19 -4.63 -6.68
N LEU A 96 33.21 -4.10 -5.46
CA LEU A 96 32.25 -4.49 -4.42
C LEU A 96 30.84 -4.37 -5.00
N SER A 97 30.24 -5.50 -5.37
CA SER A 97 28.85 -5.55 -5.80
C SER A 97 28.00 -5.11 -4.60
N LEU A 98 27.43 -3.89 -4.64
CA LEU A 98 26.53 -3.35 -3.62
C LEU A 98 25.14 -4.02 -3.70
N LEU A 99 25.13 -5.35 -3.75
CA LEU A 99 23.89 -6.10 -3.68
C LEU A 99 23.23 -5.82 -2.33
N PRO A 100 21.91 -5.56 -2.30
CA PRO A 100 21.19 -5.44 -1.05
C PRO A 100 21.26 -6.77 -0.28
N SER A 101 21.23 -6.68 1.05
CA SER A 101 21.22 -7.88 1.90
C SER A 101 20.07 -8.82 1.58
N GLU A 102 20.34 -10.11 1.68
CA GLU A 102 19.33 -11.16 1.57
C GLU A 102 18.26 -11.00 2.67
N PRO A 103 16.96 -11.14 2.34
CA PRO A 103 15.92 -11.12 3.36
C PRO A 103 16.07 -12.29 4.33
N LYS A 104 16.29 -12.00 5.63
CA LYS A 104 16.49 -13.03 6.66
C LYS A 104 15.19 -13.72 7.09
N ILE A 105 14.08 -12.99 7.06
CA ILE A 105 12.73 -13.50 7.36
C ILE A 105 11.98 -13.51 6.03
N PHE A 106 11.86 -14.70 5.43
CA PHE A 106 11.29 -14.89 4.10
C PHE A 106 10.59 -16.25 4.00
N TYR A 107 9.27 -16.25 4.19
CA TYR A 107 8.44 -17.46 4.20
C TYR A 107 7.29 -17.37 3.20
N GLY A 108 6.86 -18.50 2.64
CA GLY A 108 5.62 -18.60 1.86
C GLY A 108 5.69 -18.04 0.45
N ARG A 109 6.91 -17.93 -0.12
CA ARG A 109 7.18 -17.47 -1.48
C ARG A 109 7.93 -18.50 -2.33
N GLU A 110 7.95 -19.75 -1.88
CA GLU A 110 8.69 -20.83 -2.50
C GLU A 110 8.16 -21.13 -3.92
N SER A 111 6.85 -21.01 -4.13
CA SER A 111 6.22 -21.13 -5.46
C SER A 111 6.71 -20.07 -6.43
N GLU A 112 6.67 -18.81 -6.02
CA GLU A 112 7.05 -17.66 -6.84
C GLU A 112 8.56 -17.69 -7.14
N VAL A 113 9.39 -18.04 -6.16
CA VAL A 113 10.82 -18.28 -6.36
C VAL A 113 11.05 -19.39 -7.38
N SER A 114 10.40 -20.54 -7.20
CA SER A 114 10.49 -21.66 -8.13
C SER A 114 10.09 -21.26 -9.56
N ASP A 115 8.99 -20.53 -9.71
CA ASP A 115 8.48 -20.11 -11.02
C ASP A 115 9.42 -19.12 -11.70
N ILE A 116 9.96 -18.15 -10.96
CA ILE A 116 11.00 -17.25 -11.48
C ILE A 116 12.25 -18.03 -11.91
N LEU A 117 12.74 -18.95 -11.08
CA LEU A 117 13.92 -19.77 -11.40
C LEU A 117 13.70 -20.66 -12.64
N LYS A 118 12.47 -21.16 -12.87
CA LYS A 118 12.13 -21.85 -14.12
C LYS A 118 12.29 -20.95 -15.34
N LEU A 119 11.86 -19.69 -15.26
CA LEU A 119 12.03 -18.72 -16.36
C LEU A 119 13.52 -18.47 -16.66
N PHE A 120 14.36 -18.38 -15.63
CA PHE A 120 15.80 -18.27 -15.82
C PHE A 120 16.39 -19.52 -16.48
N ARG A 121 15.93 -20.74 -16.17
CA ARG A 121 16.40 -21.96 -16.84
C ARG A 121 16.04 -22.00 -18.34
N GLN A 122 14.98 -21.32 -18.75
CA GLN A 122 14.51 -21.30 -20.15
C GLN A 122 15.23 -20.28 -21.03
N GLY A 123 16.02 -19.37 -20.46
CA GLY A 123 16.74 -18.36 -21.24
C GLY A 123 17.06 -17.13 -20.41
N ILE A 124 16.73 -15.95 -20.97
CA ILE A 124 17.12 -14.65 -20.44
C ILE A 124 15.82 -13.88 -20.18
N PRO A 125 15.29 -13.97 -18.96
CA PRO A 125 13.92 -13.58 -18.72
C PRO A 125 13.78 -12.07 -18.49
N ARG A 126 12.60 -11.58 -18.85
CA ARG A 126 12.09 -10.22 -18.57
C ARG A 126 10.86 -10.43 -17.69
N ILE A 127 10.98 -10.09 -16.41
CA ILE A 127 9.99 -10.43 -15.38
C ILE A 127 9.50 -9.14 -14.71
N ALA A 128 8.19 -8.99 -14.59
CA ALA A 128 7.60 -7.98 -13.70
C ALA A 128 7.03 -8.68 -12.47
N ILE A 129 7.55 -8.32 -11.30
CA ILE A 129 6.99 -8.71 -10.00
C ILE A 129 5.97 -7.64 -9.62
N LEU A 130 4.70 -7.98 -9.74
CA LEU A 130 3.56 -7.07 -9.62
C LEU A 130 2.78 -7.31 -8.32
N GLY A 131 1.92 -6.36 -7.95
CA GLY A 131 1.03 -6.49 -6.80
C GLY A 131 0.94 -5.24 -5.92
N PRO A 132 0.08 -5.26 -4.90
CA PRO A 132 -0.15 -4.10 -4.01
C PRO A 132 1.06 -3.72 -3.15
N GLY A 133 0.96 -2.56 -2.51
CA GLY A 133 1.92 -2.11 -1.50
C GLY A 133 2.07 -3.14 -0.38
N GLY A 134 3.29 -3.30 0.12
CA GLY A 134 3.55 -4.17 1.28
C GLY A 134 3.53 -5.69 1.04
N MET A 135 3.39 -6.16 -0.21
CA MET A 135 3.35 -7.61 -0.53
C MET A 135 4.71 -8.33 -0.57
N GLY A 136 5.81 -7.61 -0.34
CA GLY A 136 7.15 -8.21 -0.37
C GLY A 136 7.76 -8.38 -1.77
N LYS A 137 7.34 -7.58 -2.77
CA LYS A 137 7.90 -7.60 -4.13
C LYS A 137 9.41 -7.37 -4.15
N THR A 138 9.87 -6.34 -3.45
CA THR A 138 11.28 -6.01 -3.26
C THR A 138 12.02 -7.15 -2.53
N SER A 139 11.43 -7.73 -1.49
CA SER A 139 12.02 -8.87 -0.78
C SER A 139 12.16 -10.10 -1.69
N LEU A 140 11.16 -10.41 -2.51
CA LEU A 140 11.24 -11.47 -3.50
C LEU A 140 12.35 -11.21 -4.53
N ALA A 141 12.45 -9.99 -5.07
CA ALA A 141 13.52 -9.64 -6.01
C ALA A 141 14.92 -9.80 -5.38
N LYS A 142 15.08 -9.39 -4.12
CA LYS A 142 16.32 -9.60 -3.35
C LYS A 142 16.63 -11.09 -3.15
N ALA A 143 15.65 -11.89 -2.76
CA ALA A 143 15.82 -13.34 -2.59
C ALA A 143 16.26 -14.01 -3.91
N ILE A 144 15.70 -13.60 -5.05
CA ILE A 144 16.11 -14.10 -6.38
C ILE A 144 17.57 -13.76 -6.69
N LEU A 145 18.02 -12.55 -6.37
CA LEU A 145 19.41 -12.15 -6.59
C LEU A 145 20.40 -13.05 -5.81
N HIS A 146 20.01 -13.55 -4.65
CA HIS A 146 20.84 -14.40 -3.78
C HIS A 146 20.70 -15.90 -4.03
N CYS A 147 19.75 -16.34 -4.87
CA CYS A 147 19.61 -17.75 -5.22
C CYS A 147 20.91 -18.30 -5.85
N GLU A 148 21.37 -19.45 -5.37
CA GLU A 148 22.66 -20.04 -5.78
C GLU A 148 22.82 -20.15 -7.30
N ASN A 149 21.79 -20.61 -8.02
CA ASN A 149 21.81 -20.72 -9.48
C ASN A 149 21.95 -19.35 -10.19
N ILE A 150 21.37 -18.29 -9.61
CA ILE A 150 21.47 -16.93 -10.14
C ILE A 150 22.85 -16.35 -9.82
N ALA A 151 23.33 -16.57 -8.59
CA ALA A 151 24.66 -16.18 -8.17
C ALA A 151 25.75 -16.83 -9.03
N MET A 152 25.66 -18.12 -9.33
CA MET A 152 26.60 -18.82 -10.20
C MET A 152 26.54 -18.34 -11.65
N ARG A 153 25.34 -18.02 -12.16
CA ARG A 153 25.16 -17.63 -13.56
C ARG A 153 25.64 -16.22 -13.87
N TYR A 154 25.39 -15.27 -12.97
CA TYR A 154 25.66 -13.85 -13.18
C TYR A 154 26.84 -13.34 -12.35
N ILE A 155 27.32 -14.11 -11.37
CA ILE A 155 28.50 -13.82 -10.53
C ILE A 155 28.37 -12.42 -9.91
N ASP A 156 29.17 -11.45 -10.36
CA ASP A 156 29.18 -10.08 -9.85
C ASP A 156 28.33 -9.13 -10.71
N HIS A 157 27.78 -9.61 -11.83
CA HIS A 157 26.95 -8.84 -12.77
C HIS A 157 25.47 -8.91 -12.41
N ARG A 158 25.19 -8.74 -11.13
CA ARG A 158 23.85 -8.66 -10.55
C ARG A 158 23.68 -7.25 -9.97
N PHE A 159 22.74 -6.49 -10.49
CA PHE A 159 22.55 -5.09 -10.12
C PHE A 159 21.14 -4.87 -9.59
N PHE A 160 21.04 -4.19 -8.45
CA PHE A 160 19.79 -3.77 -7.86
C PHE A 160 19.75 -2.25 -7.81
N VAL A 161 18.76 -1.66 -8.48
CA VAL A 161 18.61 -0.21 -8.59
C VAL A 161 17.23 0.17 -8.06
N SER A 162 17.19 0.91 -6.96
CA SER A 162 15.93 1.51 -6.47
C SER A 162 15.58 2.73 -7.31
N CYS A 163 14.42 2.73 -7.97
CA CYS A 163 13.97 3.85 -8.78
C CYS A 163 13.36 5.00 -7.96
N GLU A 164 13.28 4.90 -6.63
CA GLU A 164 12.63 5.91 -5.78
C GLU A 164 13.31 7.27 -5.80
N SER A 165 14.64 7.30 -5.96
CA SER A 165 15.43 8.54 -6.00
C SER A 165 15.42 9.22 -7.36
N ALA A 166 14.91 8.57 -8.41
CA ALA A 166 14.87 9.11 -9.75
C ALA A 166 13.49 9.73 -10.04
N LEU A 167 13.47 10.97 -10.51
CA LEU A 167 12.27 11.73 -10.90
C LEU A 167 12.10 11.82 -12.42
N THR A 168 13.16 11.56 -13.19
CA THR A 168 13.16 11.59 -14.66
C THR A 168 13.88 10.37 -15.28
N LYS A 169 13.67 10.12 -16.59
CA LYS A 169 14.41 9.10 -17.36
C LYS A 169 15.93 9.33 -17.31
N VAL A 170 16.35 10.60 -17.35
CA VAL A 170 17.77 10.98 -17.33
C VAL A 170 18.39 10.60 -15.99
N GLU A 171 17.73 10.92 -14.89
CA GLU A 171 18.17 10.53 -13.54
C GLU A 171 18.22 9.02 -13.36
N LEU A 172 17.23 8.27 -13.86
CA LEU A 172 17.29 6.80 -13.84
C LEU A 172 18.50 6.27 -14.61
N THR A 173 18.79 6.85 -15.77
CA THR A 173 19.95 6.49 -16.60
C THR A 173 21.25 6.78 -15.83
N ILE A 174 21.36 7.92 -15.15
CA ILE A 174 22.50 8.29 -14.29
C ILE A 174 22.65 7.32 -13.13
N LEU A 175 21.54 6.95 -12.49
CA LEU A 175 21.54 6.04 -11.36
C LEU A 175 22.05 4.65 -11.76
N ILE A 176 21.54 4.08 -12.85
CA ILE A 176 22.02 2.81 -13.39
C ILE A 176 23.50 2.93 -13.79
N GLY A 177 23.88 4.02 -14.48
CA GLY A 177 25.27 4.27 -14.87
C GLY A 177 26.22 4.29 -13.68
N THR A 178 25.82 4.92 -12.58
CA THR A 178 26.59 4.97 -11.33
C THR A 178 26.79 3.58 -10.74
N HIS A 179 25.75 2.74 -10.71
CA HIS A 179 25.85 1.35 -10.26
C HIS A 179 26.80 0.49 -11.11
N LEU A 180 26.98 0.85 -12.38
CA LEU A 180 27.87 0.17 -13.32
C LEU A 180 29.26 0.82 -13.42
N GLY A 181 29.53 1.88 -12.63
CA GLY A 181 30.78 2.64 -12.70
C GLY A 181 30.95 3.46 -13.98
N LEU A 182 29.89 3.71 -14.73
CA LEU A 182 29.92 4.53 -15.95
C LEU A 182 29.87 6.02 -15.58
N LYS A 183 30.99 6.73 -15.76
CA LYS A 183 31.08 8.19 -15.54
C LYS A 183 31.40 8.92 -16.85
N GLY A 184 30.85 10.12 -17.02
CA GLY A 184 31.32 11.10 -18.02
C GLY A 184 30.90 10.88 -19.48
N SER A 185 29.89 10.04 -19.79
CA SER A 185 29.40 9.91 -21.17
C SER A 185 28.48 11.05 -21.57
N LYS A 186 28.67 11.60 -22.79
CA LYS A 186 27.77 12.59 -23.41
C LYS A 186 26.39 12.01 -23.71
N ASP A 187 26.33 10.73 -24.06
CA ASP A 187 25.10 9.95 -24.16
C ASP A 187 25.20 8.74 -23.25
N LEU A 188 24.66 8.89 -22.03
CA LEU A 188 24.71 7.83 -21.03
C LEU A 188 23.79 6.66 -21.39
N THR A 189 22.70 6.90 -22.13
CA THR A 189 21.82 5.80 -22.58
C THR A 189 22.58 4.90 -23.52
N GLN A 190 23.26 5.49 -24.53
CA GLN A 190 24.07 4.71 -25.46
C GLN A 190 25.21 3.98 -24.75
N ALA A 191 25.90 4.64 -23.80
CA ALA A 191 26.96 4.02 -23.04
C ALA A 191 26.47 2.82 -22.21
N LEU A 192 25.29 2.92 -21.59
CA LEU A 192 24.65 1.81 -20.88
C LEU A 192 24.39 0.61 -21.79
N ILE A 193 23.75 0.84 -22.93
CA ILE A 193 23.45 -0.24 -23.88
C ILE A 193 24.74 -0.88 -24.39
N GLN A 194 25.77 -0.09 -24.70
CA GLN A 194 27.06 -0.62 -25.11
C GLN A 194 27.75 -1.43 -24.00
N HIS A 195 27.70 -0.96 -22.76
CA HIS A 195 28.24 -1.67 -21.61
C HIS A 195 27.56 -3.04 -21.45
N PHE A 196 26.23 -3.06 -21.44
CA PHE A 196 25.49 -4.30 -21.36
C PHE A 196 25.62 -5.19 -22.59
N SER A 197 25.90 -4.65 -23.79
CA SER A 197 26.02 -5.45 -25.03
C SER A 197 27.40 -6.06 -25.25
N ARG A 198 28.45 -5.47 -24.66
CA ARG A 198 29.84 -5.96 -24.76
C ARG A 198 30.27 -6.74 -23.52
N GLY A 199 29.52 -6.61 -22.43
CA GLY A 199 29.81 -7.22 -21.16
C GLY A 199 29.44 -8.71 -21.10
N PRO A 200 29.67 -9.34 -19.94
CA PRO A 200 29.15 -10.66 -19.66
C PRO A 200 27.63 -10.63 -19.39
N PRO A 201 26.96 -11.81 -19.36
CA PRO A 201 25.55 -11.90 -18.98
C PRO A 201 25.26 -11.18 -17.67
N CYS A 202 24.18 -10.41 -17.66
CA CYS A 202 23.86 -9.49 -16.58
C CYS A 202 22.41 -9.67 -16.12
N LEU A 203 22.16 -9.49 -14.82
CA LEU A 203 20.82 -9.38 -14.24
C LEU A 203 20.64 -7.98 -13.64
N LEU A 204 19.72 -7.20 -14.21
CA LEU A 204 19.33 -5.90 -13.71
C LEU A 204 17.94 -5.98 -13.04
N VAL A 205 17.87 -5.52 -11.79
CA VAL A 205 16.63 -5.32 -11.04
C VAL A 205 16.34 -3.83 -10.95
N LEU A 206 15.19 -3.39 -11.45
CA LEU A 206 14.64 -2.05 -11.26
C LEU A 206 13.50 -2.11 -10.25
N ASP A 207 13.76 -1.66 -9.03
CA ASP A 207 12.82 -1.72 -7.91
C ASP A 207 11.97 -0.44 -7.84
N ASN A 208 10.68 -0.57 -7.56
CA ASN A 208 9.70 0.53 -7.44
C ASN A 208 9.62 1.43 -8.68
N LEU A 209 9.63 0.81 -9.87
CA LEU A 209 9.63 1.52 -11.17
C LEU A 209 8.36 2.38 -11.38
N GLU A 210 7.25 2.09 -10.67
CA GLU A 210 6.03 2.91 -10.71
C GLU A 210 6.28 4.37 -10.33
N THR A 211 7.32 4.67 -9.53
CA THR A 211 7.69 6.04 -9.13
C THR A 211 7.88 6.97 -10.34
N LEU A 212 8.37 6.41 -11.44
CA LEU A 212 8.55 7.08 -12.72
C LEU A 212 7.44 6.73 -13.71
N TRP A 213 7.13 5.43 -13.86
CA TRP A 213 6.24 4.94 -14.90
C TRP A 213 4.77 5.36 -14.71
N GLU A 214 4.31 5.57 -13.47
CA GLU A 214 2.94 6.01 -13.18
C GLU A 214 2.68 7.47 -13.62
N LYS A 215 3.73 8.26 -13.84
CA LYS A 215 3.64 9.65 -14.30
C LYS A 215 3.40 9.65 -15.81
N VAL A 216 2.20 10.04 -16.25
CA VAL A 216 1.78 10.06 -17.68
C VAL A 216 2.82 10.72 -18.59
N GLN A 217 3.43 11.83 -18.14
CA GLN A 217 4.43 12.58 -18.91
C GLN A 217 5.74 11.80 -19.15
N PHE A 218 6.06 10.78 -18.35
CA PHE A 218 7.29 10.00 -18.45
C PHE A 218 7.05 8.55 -18.88
N GLN A 219 5.82 8.05 -18.76
CA GLN A 219 5.47 6.66 -19.06
C GLN A 219 6.03 6.17 -20.40
N GLY A 220 5.78 6.90 -21.49
CA GLY A 220 6.26 6.53 -22.83
C GLY A 220 7.79 6.52 -22.95
N ALA A 221 8.48 7.46 -22.31
CA ALA A 221 9.93 7.55 -22.32
C ALA A 221 10.59 6.43 -21.49
N ILE A 222 9.95 6.03 -20.37
CA ILE A 222 10.39 4.88 -19.58
C ILE A 222 10.18 3.59 -20.38
N GLU A 223 9.05 3.41 -21.05
CA GLU A 223 8.79 2.23 -21.88
C GLU A 223 9.75 2.13 -23.07
N GLU A 224 10.10 3.24 -23.70
CA GLU A 224 11.14 3.28 -24.74
C GLU A 224 12.51 2.90 -24.17
N PHE A 225 12.84 3.40 -22.98
CA PHE A 225 14.09 3.03 -22.33
C PHE A 225 14.14 1.54 -21.97
N LEU A 226 13.04 0.98 -21.45
CA LEU A 226 12.94 -0.45 -21.21
C LEU A 226 13.07 -1.24 -22.52
N SER A 227 12.44 -0.79 -23.61
CA SER A 227 12.56 -1.39 -24.94
C SER A 227 14.03 -1.50 -25.39
N LEU A 228 14.82 -0.43 -25.18
CA LEU A 228 16.26 -0.44 -25.50
C LEU A 228 17.05 -1.42 -24.62
N LEU A 229 16.75 -1.50 -23.32
CA LEU A 229 17.42 -2.46 -22.44
C LEU A 229 17.16 -3.90 -22.87
N VAL A 230 15.92 -4.20 -23.27
CA VAL A 230 15.52 -5.58 -23.61
C VAL A 230 15.97 -6.05 -24.99
N GLU A 231 16.49 -5.16 -25.83
CA GLU A 231 17.20 -5.52 -27.07
C GLU A 231 18.57 -6.17 -26.80
N VAL A 232 19.14 -5.96 -25.61
CA VAL A 232 20.40 -6.60 -25.24
C VAL A 232 20.16 -8.09 -24.96
N GLU A 233 20.69 -8.96 -25.83
CA GLU A 233 20.41 -10.40 -25.79
C GLU A 233 20.74 -11.07 -24.45
N HIS A 234 21.81 -10.61 -23.77
CA HIS A 234 22.31 -11.19 -22.52
C HIS A 234 21.97 -10.42 -21.24
N LEU A 235 21.02 -9.49 -21.32
CA LEU A 235 20.50 -8.78 -20.16
C LEU A 235 19.17 -9.39 -19.69
N ALA A 236 19.20 -10.05 -18.53
CA ALA A 236 17.98 -10.39 -17.81
C ALA A 236 17.48 -9.16 -17.05
N LEU A 237 16.17 -8.98 -17.03
CA LEU A 237 15.52 -7.82 -16.42
C LEU A 237 14.44 -8.28 -15.44
N ILE A 238 14.50 -7.79 -14.20
CA ILE A 238 13.40 -7.86 -13.26
C ILE A 238 12.96 -6.43 -12.95
N VAL A 239 11.66 -6.16 -13.00
CA VAL A 239 11.09 -4.92 -12.48
C VAL A 239 10.15 -5.25 -11.33
N THR A 240 10.13 -4.42 -10.28
CA THR A 240 9.08 -4.49 -9.26
C THR A 240 8.19 -3.26 -9.39
N MET A 241 6.87 -3.47 -9.39
CA MET A 241 5.91 -2.39 -9.55
C MET A 241 4.61 -2.60 -8.78
N ARG A 242 3.97 -1.50 -8.39
CA ARG A 242 2.58 -1.51 -7.91
C ARG A 242 1.58 -1.66 -9.06
N GLY A 243 0.48 -2.33 -8.76
CA GLY A 243 -0.55 -2.62 -9.75
C GLY A 243 -0.36 -3.99 -10.41
N GLY A 244 -1.28 -4.31 -11.33
CA GLY A 244 -1.32 -5.56 -12.09
C GLY A 244 -1.01 -5.38 -13.59
N GLU A 245 -0.44 -4.24 -13.97
CA GLU A 245 -0.18 -3.89 -15.37
C GLU A 245 1.33 -3.91 -15.65
N HIS A 246 1.69 -4.52 -16.77
CA HIS A 246 3.06 -4.55 -17.24
C HIS A 246 3.35 -3.31 -18.08
N PRO A 247 4.53 -2.68 -17.96
CA PRO A 247 4.96 -1.65 -18.90
C PRO A 247 4.89 -2.13 -20.34
N ALA A 248 4.40 -1.28 -21.25
CA ALA A 248 4.34 -1.61 -22.67
C ALA A 248 5.74 -1.62 -23.31
N LYS A 249 5.80 -1.95 -24.60
CA LYS A 249 7.03 -2.02 -25.42
C LYS A 249 8.09 -3.03 -24.95
N VAL A 250 7.77 -3.85 -23.94
CA VAL A 250 8.61 -4.97 -23.49
C VAL A 250 7.90 -6.29 -23.77
N GLN A 251 8.60 -7.21 -24.44
CA GLN A 251 8.16 -8.60 -24.57
C GLN A 251 8.46 -9.37 -23.28
N TRP A 252 7.62 -9.19 -22.27
CA TRP A 252 7.71 -9.87 -20.98
C TRP A 252 7.64 -11.40 -21.15
N THR A 253 8.50 -12.13 -20.44
CA THR A 253 8.62 -13.58 -20.55
C THR A 253 7.34 -14.27 -20.07
N ARG A 254 6.93 -15.34 -20.76
CA ARG A 254 5.74 -16.14 -20.44
C ARG A 254 6.13 -17.48 -19.82
N PRO A 255 5.29 -18.07 -18.94
CA PRO A 255 4.05 -17.49 -18.40
C PRO A 255 4.32 -16.27 -17.50
N PHE A 256 3.34 -15.38 -17.40
CA PHE A 256 3.43 -14.24 -16.49
C PHE A 256 3.42 -14.68 -15.04
N LEU A 257 4.29 -14.09 -14.23
CA LEU A 257 4.15 -14.17 -12.78
C LEU A 257 2.85 -13.48 -12.39
N GLN A 258 2.01 -14.17 -11.61
CA GLN A 258 0.80 -13.55 -11.10
C GLN A 258 1.15 -12.46 -10.09
N PRO A 259 0.36 -11.37 -9.99
CA PRO A 259 0.58 -10.38 -8.95
C PRO A 259 0.63 -11.03 -7.56
N LEU A 260 1.56 -10.59 -6.72
CA LEU A 260 1.75 -11.16 -5.39
C LEU A 260 0.49 -10.97 -4.54
N ILE A 261 0.05 -12.07 -3.95
CA ILE A 261 -1.08 -12.14 -3.03
C ILE A 261 -0.57 -12.14 -1.57
N PRO A 262 -1.47 -11.93 -0.58
CA PRO A 262 -1.14 -12.13 0.83
C PRO A 262 -0.51 -13.50 1.09
N LEU A 263 0.24 -13.60 2.19
CA LEU A 263 0.81 -14.88 2.61
C LEU A 263 -0.29 -15.87 2.97
N VAL A 264 0.00 -17.16 2.78
CA VAL A 264 -0.81 -18.21 3.39
C VAL A 264 -0.70 -18.15 4.91
N GLN A 265 -1.73 -18.55 5.62
CA GLN A 265 -1.81 -18.44 7.09
C GLN A 265 -0.58 -19.02 7.79
N GLN A 266 -0.09 -20.18 7.34
CA GLN A 266 1.11 -20.80 7.90
C GLN A 266 2.35 -19.89 7.77
N ALA A 267 2.58 -19.29 6.60
CA ALA A 267 3.73 -18.41 6.37
C ALA A 267 3.56 -17.05 7.08
N ALA A 268 2.33 -16.54 7.18
CA ALA A 268 2.03 -15.36 7.97
C ALA A 268 2.39 -15.57 9.45
N ARG A 269 2.00 -16.72 10.00
CA ARG A 269 2.33 -17.13 11.36
C ARG A 269 3.84 -17.32 11.57
N GLN A 270 4.53 -18.00 10.66
CA GLN A 270 6.00 -18.13 10.73
C GLN A 270 6.71 -16.77 10.69
N THR A 271 6.22 -15.84 9.86
CA THR A 271 6.76 -14.49 9.79
C THR A 271 6.53 -13.75 11.11
N PHE A 272 5.33 -13.87 11.69
CA PHE A 272 4.98 -13.27 12.97
C PHE A 272 5.83 -13.81 14.12
N GLU A 273 5.91 -15.13 14.27
CA GLU A 273 6.68 -15.82 15.32
C GLU A 273 8.20 -15.56 15.18
N ALA A 274 8.71 -15.29 13.98
CA ALA A 274 10.11 -14.91 13.78
C ALA A 274 10.44 -13.48 14.26
N ILE A 275 9.44 -12.64 14.53
CA ILE A 275 9.60 -11.24 14.93
C ILE A 275 9.08 -11.00 16.35
N ALA A 276 7.85 -11.40 16.63
CA ALA A 276 7.21 -11.32 17.94
C ALA A 276 7.71 -12.50 18.78
N ASP A 277 8.81 -12.28 19.51
CA ASP A 277 9.32 -13.25 20.47
C ASP A 277 8.32 -13.39 21.63
N ASP A 278 8.00 -14.64 22.00
CA ASP A 278 7.10 -15.04 23.09
C ASP A 278 5.61 -14.65 22.97
N VAL A 279 4.79 -15.57 22.47
CA VAL A 279 3.33 -15.40 22.43
C VAL A 279 2.62 -16.49 23.23
N HIS A 280 2.27 -16.14 24.47
CA HIS A 280 1.70 -17.06 25.44
C HIS A 280 0.29 -17.57 25.09
N ASN A 281 -0.45 -16.89 24.19
CA ASN A 281 -1.82 -17.24 23.82
C ASN A 281 -2.02 -17.36 22.31
N VAL A 282 -2.28 -18.58 21.84
CA VAL A 282 -2.54 -18.89 20.42
C VAL A 282 -3.79 -18.18 19.90
N GLU A 283 -4.83 -18.01 20.70
CA GLU A 283 -6.07 -17.39 20.26
C GLU A 283 -5.87 -15.90 19.92
N ASP A 284 -5.07 -15.20 20.72
CA ASP A 284 -4.77 -13.79 20.51
C ASP A 284 -3.85 -13.58 19.30
N VAL A 285 -2.90 -14.50 19.05
CA VAL A 285 -2.10 -14.52 17.81
C VAL A 285 -2.99 -14.60 16.58
N GLU A 286 -3.92 -15.55 16.57
CA GLU A 286 -4.78 -15.75 15.39
C GLU A 286 -5.70 -14.55 15.17
N LYS A 287 -6.20 -13.90 16.23
CA LYS A 287 -6.93 -12.63 16.13
C LYS A 287 -6.05 -11.54 15.52
N VAL A 288 -4.82 -11.36 16.00
CA VAL A 288 -3.89 -10.35 15.46
C VAL A 288 -3.57 -10.63 13.99
N LEU A 289 -3.26 -11.88 13.63
CA LEU A 289 -2.99 -12.27 12.24
C LEU A 289 -4.18 -11.99 11.32
N LEU A 290 -5.40 -12.21 11.79
CA LEU A 290 -6.61 -11.91 11.03
C LEU A 290 -6.71 -10.41 10.66
N LEU A 291 -6.34 -9.51 11.59
CA LEU A 291 -6.31 -8.06 11.35
C LEU A 291 -5.28 -7.65 10.29
N THR A 292 -4.17 -8.39 10.18
CA THR A 292 -3.13 -8.09 9.19
C THR A 292 -3.55 -8.39 7.75
N GLY A 293 -4.63 -9.16 7.56
CA GLY A 293 -5.03 -9.67 6.25
C GLY A 293 -3.93 -10.50 5.56
N ASN A 294 -3.01 -11.06 6.34
CA ASN A 294 -1.79 -11.74 5.91
C ASN A 294 -0.87 -10.92 4.98
N VAL A 295 -0.93 -9.59 5.04
CA VAL A 295 -0.08 -8.71 4.26
C VAL A 295 1.31 -8.64 4.92
N PRO A 296 2.42 -9.04 4.24
CA PRO A 296 3.76 -9.12 4.84
C PRO A 296 4.20 -7.86 5.60
N LEU A 297 4.01 -6.67 5.01
CA LEU A 297 4.38 -5.41 5.67
C LEU A 297 3.55 -5.17 6.94
N VAL A 298 2.25 -5.51 6.93
CA VAL A 298 1.39 -5.31 8.10
C VAL A 298 1.75 -6.32 9.19
N ILE A 299 2.04 -7.57 8.82
CA ILE A 299 2.57 -8.57 9.75
C ILE A 299 3.87 -8.06 10.39
N ASP A 300 4.84 -7.59 9.60
CA ASP A 300 6.11 -7.06 10.13
C ASP A 300 5.85 -5.98 11.18
N LEU A 301 5.05 -4.97 10.84
CA LEU A 301 4.84 -3.83 11.72
C LEU A 301 4.07 -4.20 12.99
N VAL A 302 3.01 -5.00 12.86
CA VAL A 302 2.21 -5.48 13.99
C VAL A 302 3.02 -6.41 14.88
N SER A 303 3.89 -7.26 14.31
CA SER A 303 4.74 -8.14 15.10
C SER A 303 5.73 -7.37 15.96
N HIS A 304 6.30 -6.26 15.44
CA HIS A 304 7.16 -5.39 16.25
C HIS A 304 6.38 -4.69 17.38
N LEU A 305 5.11 -4.31 17.16
CA LEU A 305 4.25 -3.76 18.21
C LEU A 305 3.87 -4.82 19.24
N VAL A 306 3.62 -6.06 18.83
CA VAL A 306 3.35 -7.17 19.76
C VAL A 306 4.59 -7.47 20.58
N ALA A 307 5.78 -7.45 19.98
CA ALA A 307 7.03 -7.66 20.69
C ALA A 307 7.27 -6.62 21.80
N SER A 308 6.73 -5.40 21.66
CA SER A 308 6.85 -4.35 22.69
C SER A 308 5.68 -4.30 23.66
N ASP A 309 4.44 -4.41 23.17
CA ASP A 309 3.22 -4.08 23.92
C ASP A 309 2.38 -5.32 24.27
N GLY A 310 2.64 -6.47 23.64
CA GLY A 310 1.86 -7.71 23.77
C GLY A 310 0.55 -7.72 22.97
N CYS A 311 0.04 -8.92 22.65
CA CYS A 311 -1.12 -9.08 21.77
C CYS A 311 -2.39 -8.37 22.28
N ILE A 312 -2.69 -8.44 23.58
CA ILE A 312 -3.93 -7.89 24.14
C ILE A 312 -3.99 -6.36 23.94
N ASN A 313 -2.88 -5.67 24.19
CA ASN A 313 -2.82 -4.22 24.03
C ASN A 313 -2.89 -3.82 22.56
N VAL A 314 -2.21 -4.57 21.68
CA VAL A 314 -2.30 -4.35 20.22
C VAL A 314 -3.73 -4.59 19.72
N LEU A 315 -4.42 -5.63 20.17
CA LEU A 315 -5.81 -5.88 19.80
C LEU A 315 -6.72 -4.72 20.23
N SER A 316 -6.61 -4.29 21.50
CA SER A 316 -7.42 -3.19 22.03
C SER A 316 -7.15 -1.86 21.30
N ARG A 317 -5.89 -1.53 21.02
CA ARG A 317 -5.56 -0.31 20.27
C ARG A 317 -6.08 -0.38 18.84
N TRP A 318 -6.15 -1.56 18.22
CA TRP A 318 -6.56 -1.70 16.82
C TRP A 318 -8.03 -1.34 16.66
N GLU A 319 -8.86 -1.67 17.65
CA GLU A 319 -10.28 -1.32 17.66
C GLU A 319 -10.51 0.20 17.64
N GLU A 320 -9.58 0.98 18.21
CA GLU A 320 -9.69 2.45 18.27
C GLU A 320 -8.97 3.16 17.11
N GLU A 321 -7.78 2.68 16.75
CA GLU A 321 -6.86 3.39 15.83
C GLU A 321 -6.76 2.72 14.44
N ALA A 322 -7.21 1.48 14.27
CA ALA A 322 -7.07 0.68 13.05
C ALA A 322 -5.66 0.77 12.44
N THR A 323 -5.56 1.04 11.13
CA THR A 323 -4.26 1.21 10.44
C THR A 323 -3.44 2.37 10.98
N ALA A 324 -4.05 3.37 11.63
CA ALA A 324 -3.33 4.51 12.17
C ALA A 324 -2.40 4.13 13.35
N MET A 325 -2.66 3.02 14.04
CA MET A 325 -1.77 2.52 15.10
C MET A 325 -0.38 2.16 14.57
N ILE A 326 -0.37 1.51 13.41
CA ILE A 326 0.85 1.12 12.71
C ILE A 326 1.58 2.38 12.20
N SER A 327 0.85 3.47 12.02
CA SER A 327 1.33 4.79 11.63
C SER A 327 1.92 5.59 12.80
N GLN A 328 2.48 4.96 13.83
CA GLN A 328 3.08 5.62 15.02
C GLN A 328 4.62 5.40 15.21
N GLY A 329 5.38 4.86 14.25
CA GLY A 329 6.86 4.76 14.29
C GLY A 329 7.64 5.64 13.28
N HIS A 330 8.73 6.29 13.69
CA HIS A 330 9.45 7.39 12.98
C HIS A 330 9.92 7.16 11.53
N ASP A 331 10.02 5.91 11.01
CA ASP A 331 10.43 5.63 9.62
C ASP A 331 9.46 4.74 8.81
N ARG A 332 8.63 3.95 9.50
CA ARG A 332 7.71 2.98 8.86
C ARG A 332 6.26 3.49 8.79
N ARG A 333 5.96 4.56 9.56
CA ARG A 333 4.78 5.45 9.53
C ARG A 333 4.28 5.76 8.13
N SER A 334 5.22 5.97 7.21
CA SER A 334 5.01 6.63 5.94
C SER A 334 4.75 5.67 4.80
N ASN A 335 4.87 4.33 4.94
CA ASN A 335 4.92 3.48 3.76
C ASN A 335 3.58 2.83 3.39
N LEU A 336 2.74 2.40 4.36
CA LEU A 336 1.50 1.70 4.03
C LEU A 336 0.39 2.68 3.61
N ASP A 337 -0.03 3.60 4.48
CA ASP A 337 -1.07 4.60 4.16
C ASP A 337 -0.70 5.46 2.97
N LEU A 338 0.57 5.86 2.86
CA LEU A 338 1.08 6.54 1.67
C LEU A 338 1.02 5.63 0.44
N SER A 339 1.31 4.33 0.56
CA SER A 339 1.21 3.44 -0.60
C SER A 339 -0.22 3.28 -1.12
N ILE A 340 -1.20 3.25 -0.21
CA ILE A 340 -2.62 3.22 -0.53
C ILE A 340 -3.01 4.56 -1.17
N SER A 341 -2.63 5.69 -0.54
CA SER A 341 -2.88 7.04 -1.04
C SER A 341 -2.27 7.30 -2.43
N LEU A 342 -1.02 6.86 -2.67
CA LEU A 342 -0.36 6.95 -3.98
C LEU A 342 -1.11 6.13 -5.03
N SER A 343 -1.61 4.94 -4.68
CA SER A 343 -2.39 4.10 -5.59
C SER A 343 -3.76 4.73 -5.90
N LEU A 344 -4.42 5.33 -4.90
CA LEU A 344 -5.69 6.06 -5.04
C LEU A 344 -5.55 7.33 -5.89
N THR A 345 -4.43 8.03 -5.75
CA THR A 345 -4.19 9.30 -6.44
C THR A 345 -3.52 9.13 -7.80
N SER A 346 -3.20 7.88 -8.17
CA SER A 346 -2.60 7.51 -9.45
C SER A 346 -3.46 7.96 -10.65
N PRO A 347 -2.85 8.33 -11.79
CA PRO A 347 -3.59 8.69 -12.99
C PRO A 347 -4.49 7.55 -13.48
N ARG A 348 -4.05 6.29 -13.37
CA ARG A 348 -4.86 5.12 -13.73
C ARG A 348 -6.15 5.03 -12.92
N MET A 349 -6.09 5.28 -11.61
CA MET A 349 -7.26 5.33 -10.76
C MET A 349 -8.16 6.55 -11.08
N LYS A 350 -7.57 7.74 -11.17
CA LYS A 350 -8.30 9.00 -11.43
C LYS A 350 -8.96 9.07 -12.81
N SER A 351 -8.41 8.35 -13.79
CA SER A 351 -8.96 8.32 -15.15
C SER A 351 -10.33 7.63 -15.25
N VAL A 352 -10.74 6.87 -14.23
CA VAL A 352 -12.02 6.14 -14.22
C VAL A 352 -12.91 6.67 -13.09
N PRO A 353 -13.89 7.53 -13.41
CA PRO A 353 -14.85 8.06 -12.44
C PRO A 353 -15.56 6.95 -11.67
N HIS A 354 -15.99 7.23 -10.43
CA HIS A 354 -16.69 6.29 -9.54
C HIS A 354 -15.88 5.08 -9.04
N SER A 355 -14.62 4.90 -9.48
CA SER A 355 -13.78 3.79 -9.00
C SER A 355 -13.49 3.88 -7.50
N ARG A 356 -13.30 5.09 -6.96
CA ARG A 356 -13.05 5.30 -5.53
C ARG A 356 -14.30 5.01 -4.69
N GLU A 357 -15.47 5.41 -5.20
CA GLU A 357 -16.77 5.15 -4.59
C GLU A 357 -17.06 3.63 -4.58
N LEU A 358 -16.76 2.92 -5.67
CA LEU A 358 -16.84 1.46 -5.71
C LEU A 358 -15.87 0.81 -4.71
N LEU A 359 -14.64 1.31 -4.60
CA LEU A 359 -13.67 0.82 -3.64
C LEU A 359 -14.12 1.05 -2.19
N GLY A 360 -14.69 2.21 -1.88
CA GLY A 360 -15.27 2.51 -0.58
C GLY A 360 -16.41 1.55 -0.23
N LEU A 361 -17.28 1.25 -1.21
CA LEU A 361 -18.33 0.25 -1.05
C LEU A 361 -17.76 -1.15 -0.79
N LEU A 362 -16.83 -1.62 -1.61
CA LEU A 362 -16.17 -2.92 -1.46
C LEU A 362 -15.41 -3.04 -0.12
N SER A 363 -14.94 -1.91 0.42
CA SER A 363 -14.24 -1.87 1.70
C SER A 363 -15.14 -2.18 2.90
N MET A 364 -16.46 -2.14 2.73
CA MET A 364 -17.42 -2.60 3.74
C MET A 364 -17.84 -4.07 3.56
N LEU A 365 -17.36 -4.75 2.53
CA LEU A 365 -17.86 -6.05 2.07
C LEU A 365 -16.77 -7.13 2.17
N PRO A 366 -16.66 -7.83 3.32
CA PRO A 366 -15.59 -8.81 3.55
C PRO A 366 -15.56 -9.94 2.54
N ASP A 367 -16.73 -10.39 2.06
CA ASP A 367 -16.85 -11.47 1.08
C ASP A 367 -16.62 -10.99 -0.36
N GLY A 368 -16.42 -9.68 -0.56
CA GLY A 368 -16.32 -9.05 -1.88
C GLY A 368 -17.58 -9.20 -2.71
N LEU A 369 -17.50 -8.93 -4.02
CA LEU A 369 -18.63 -9.07 -4.95
C LEU A 369 -18.22 -9.80 -6.23
N SER A 370 -19.10 -10.66 -6.74
CA SER A 370 -19.02 -11.25 -8.07
C SER A 370 -19.47 -10.26 -9.16
N ASP A 371 -19.13 -10.55 -10.42
CA ASP A 371 -19.58 -9.74 -11.55
C ASP A 371 -21.10 -9.70 -11.70
N LEU A 372 -21.76 -10.80 -11.36
CA LEU A 372 -23.22 -10.89 -11.35
C LEU A 372 -23.82 -9.92 -10.34
N GLU A 373 -23.29 -9.88 -9.11
CA GLU A 373 -23.79 -8.98 -8.06
C GLU A 373 -23.49 -7.51 -8.37
N LEU A 374 -22.32 -7.22 -8.93
CA LEU A 374 -21.98 -5.87 -9.38
C LEU A 374 -22.98 -5.39 -10.44
N GLN A 375 -23.36 -6.23 -11.40
CA GLN A 375 -24.33 -5.88 -12.44
C GLN A 375 -25.77 -5.81 -11.92
N GLN A 376 -26.16 -6.65 -10.96
CA GLN A 376 -27.54 -6.73 -10.46
C GLN A 376 -27.86 -5.73 -9.34
N SER A 377 -26.85 -5.18 -8.66
CA SER A 377 -27.03 -4.29 -7.50
C SER A 377 -27.54 -2.89 -7.82
N LYS A 378 -27.81 -2.58 -9.11
CA LYS A 378 -28.34 -1.28 -9.59
C LYS A 378 -27.59 -0.08 -9.01
N LEU A 379 -26.27 -0.23 -8.85
CA LEU A 379 -25.41 0.83 -8.34
C LEU A 379 -25.43 2.03 -9.31
N PRO A 380 -25.33 3.27 -8.81
CA PRO A 380 -25.27 4.48 -9.64
C PRO A 380 -23.88 4.63 -10.27
N ILE A 381 -23.44 3.61 -11.02
CA ILE A 381 -22.13 3.52 -11.68
C ILE A 381 -22.36 2.92 -13.07
N ASP A 382 -22.35 3.77 -14.10
CA ASP A 382 -22.63 3.34 -15.47
C ASP A 382 -21.62 2.31 -16.00
N ASN A 383 -20.33 2.47 -15.67
CA ASN A 383 -19.23 1.64 -16.17
C ASN A 383 -18.59 0.79 -15.07
N ILE A 384 -19.39 0.00 -14.35
CA ILE A 384 -18.92 -0.74 -13.17
C ILE A 384 -17.80 -1.73 -13.47
N LEU A 385 -17.81 -2.38 -14.64
CA LEU A 385 -16.74 -3.30 -15.04
C LEU A 385 -15.43 -2.56 -15.35
N THR A 386 -15.50 -1.34 -15.87
CA THR A 386 -14.32 -0.48 -16.06
C THR A 386 -13.75 -0.04 -14.71
N CYS A 387 -14.62 0.28 -13.75
CA CYS A 387 -14.20 0.58 -12.37
C CYS A 387 -13.51 -0.63 -11.74
N LYS A 388 -14.12 -1.83 -11.83
CA LYS A 388 -13.50 -3.09 -11.41
C LYS A 388 -12.11 -3.27 -12.04
N ALA A 389 -12.00 -3.09 -13.35
CA ALA A 389 -10.73 -3.23 -14.07
C ALA A 389 -9.69 -2.22 -13.57
N ALA A 390 -10.08 -0.98 -13.29
CA ALA A 390 -9.18 0.04 -12.72
C ALA A 390 -8.67 -0.37 -11.33
N LEU A 391 -9.56 -0.88 -10.46
CA LEU A 391 -9.18 -1.35 -9.12
C LEU A 391 -8.21 -2.53 -9.14
N ILE A 392 -8.41 -3.48 -10.08
CA ILE A 392 -7.49 -4.62 -10.26
C ILE A 392 -6.15 -4.13 -10.83
N ARG A 393 -6.17 -3.25 -11.84
CA ARG A 393 -4.95 -2.70 -12.47
C ARG A 393 -4.08 -1.91 -11.50
N THR A 394 -4.67 -1.23 -10.52
CA THR A 394 -3.96 -0.51 -9.46
C THR A 394 -3.67 -1.36 -8.23
N SER A 395 -4.10 -2.64 -8.23
CA SER A 395 -4.01 -3.56 -7.07
C SER A 395 -4.68 -3.06 -5.80
N LEU A 396 -5.63 -2.13 -5.90
CA LEU A 396 -6.48 -1.72 -4.78
C LEU A 396 -7.56 -2.77 -4.46
N ALA A 397 -7.88 -3.61 -5.45
CA ALA A 397 -8.69 -4.81 -5.28
C ALA A 397 -8.05 -5.99 -6.03
N TYR A 398 -8.44 -7.22 -5.67
CA TYR A 398 -8.01 -8.45 -6.32
C TYR A 398 -9.20 -9.38 -6.57
N GLN A 399 -9.03 -10.33 -7.49
CA GLN A 399 -9.98 -11.42 -7.64
C GLN A 399 -9.48 -12.65 -6.92
N ASP A 400 -10.33 -13.25 -6.08
CA ASP A 400 -10.03 -14.52 -5.43
C ASP A 400 -10.23 -15.71 -6.37
N LYS A 401 -10.04 -16.93 -5.85
CA LYS A 401 -10.21 -18.18 -6.60
C LYS A 401 -11.66 -18.38 -7.08
N GLN A 402 -12.62 -17.79 -6.38
CA GLN A 402 -14.04 -17.78 -6.68
C GLN A 402 -14.42 -16.64 -7.65
N LYS A 403 -13.43 -15.91 -8.18
CA LYS A 403 -13.56 -14.75 -9.08
C LYS A 403 -14.30 -13.56 -8.47
N ARG A 404 -14.43 -13.51 -7.14
CA ARG A 404 -15.04 -12.38 -6.43
C ARG A 404 -14.01 -11.28 -6.25
N LEU A 405 -14.44 -10.05 -6.48
CA LEU A 405 -13.65 -8.84 -6.31
C LEU A 405 -13.59 -8.49 -4.81
N ARG A 406 -12.40 -8.60 -4.21
CA ARG A 406 -12.15 -8.36 -2.79
C ARG A 406 -11.12 -7.27 -2.58
N VAL A 407 -11.15 -6.67 -1.39
CA VAL A 407 -10.22 -5.63 -0.95
C VAL A 407 -9.42 -6.18 0.23
N LEU A 408 -8.14 -5.84 0.33
CA LEU A 408 -7.29 -6.25 1.44
C LEU A 408 -7.66 -5.50 2.72
N VAL A 409 -7.63 -6.16 3.88
CA VAL A 409 -8.03 -5.58 5.17
C VAL A 409 -7.40 -4.19 5.42
N PRO A 410 -6.09 -3.95 5.22
CA PRO A 410 -5.53 -2.61 5.44
C PRO A 410 -6.09 -1.53 4.50
N ILE A 411 -6.46 -1.90 3.27
CA ILE A 411 -7.11 -0.98 2.33
C ILE A 411 -8.56 -0.74 2.77
N GLN A 412 -9.24 -1.77 3.29
CA GLN A 412 -10.59 -1.63 3.83
C GLN A 412 -10.61 -0.61 4.97
N GLU A 413 -9.74 -0.78 5.95
CA GLU A 413 -9.60 0.12 7.11
C GLU A 413 -9.29 1.56 6.67
N TYR A 414 -8.29 1.72 5.79
CA TYR A 414 -7.92 3.04 5.25
C TYR A 414 -9.12 3.72 4.56
N MET A 415 -9.85 2.98 3.72
CA MET A 415 -11.01 3.51 3.03
C MET A 415 -12.16 3.83 3.97
N GLN A 416 -12.44 3.00 4.98
CA GLN A 416 -13.49 3.28 5.97
C GLN A 416 -13.16 4.51 6.81
N GLN A 417 -11.88 4.73 7.15
CA GLN A 417 -11.43 5.89 7.92
C GLN A 417 -11.48 7.19 7.12
N TYR A 418 -10.97 7.21 5.89
CA TYR A 418 -10.78 8.45 5.12
C TYR A 418 -11.83 8.69 4.04
N TYR A 419 -12.43 7.63 3.50
CA TYR A 419 -13.36 7.67 2.36
C TYR A 419 -14.55 6.70 2.52
N PRO A 420 -15.31 6.77 3.63
CA PRO A 420 -16.43 5.87 3.85
C PRO A 420 -17.48 6.01 2.73
N PRO A 421 -18.11 4.91 2.30
CA PRO A 421 -19.10 4.98 1.23
C PRO A 421 -20.36 5.71 1.70
N THR A 422 -20.97 6.45 0.78
CA THR A 422 -22.19 7.21 1.06
C THR A 422 -23.43 6.32 0.91
N PRO A 423 -24.56 6.67 1.57
CA PRO A 423 -25.84 5.98 1.41
C PRO A 423 -26.29 5.80 -0.04
N THR A 424 -25.89 6.71 -0.93
CA THR A 424 -26.16 6.64 -2.37
C THR A 424 -25.62 5.36 -3.01
N PHE A 425 -24.48 4.83 -2.53
CA PHE A 425 -23.88 3.60 -3.04
C PHE A 425 -24.21 2.37 -2.18
N THR A 426 -24.43 2.53 -0.87
CA THR A 426 -24.74 1.40 0.01
C THR A 426 -26.21 0.96 -0.07
N ASN A 427 -27.16 1.89 -0.19
CA ASN A 427 -28.60 1.58 -0.19
C ASN A 427 -29.06 0.69 -1.36
N PRO A 428 -28.58 0.88 -2.61
CA PRO A 428 -28.94 -0.02 -3.71
C PRO A 428 -28.51 -1.47 -3.45
N LEU A 429 -27.31 -1.65 -2.90
CA LEU A 429 -26.78 -2.97 -2.58
C LEU A 429 -27.50 -3.60 -1.37
N LEU A 430 -27.79 -2.81 -0.34
CA LEU A 430 -28.61 -3.26 0.79
C LEU A 430 -30.00 -3.70 0.32
N SER A 431 -30.64 -2.94 -0.57
CA SER A 431 -31.94 -3.27 -1.16
C SER A 431 -31.87 -4.57 -1.96
N HIS A 432 -30.81 -4.78 -2.73
CA HIS A 432 -30.57 -6.02 -3.46
C HIS A 432 -30.51 -7.23 -2.53
N PHE A 433 -29.77 -7.14 -1.42
CA PHE A 433 -29.68 -8.24 -0.46
C PHE A 433 -30.95 -8.44 0.38
N GLN A 434 -31.67 -7.38 0.73
CA GLN A 434 -32.98 -7.50 1.38
C GLN A 434 -33.99 -8.22 0.48
N GLU A 435 -33.95 -7.96 -0.82
CA GLU A 435 -34.78 -8.64 -1.81
C GLU A 435 -34.38 -10.11 -1.97
N LEU A 436 -33.08 -10.42 -1.91
CA LEU A 436 -32.58 -11.80 -1.91
C LEU A 436 -33.12 -12.59 -0.70
N LEU A 437 -33.06 -12.00 0.50
CA LEU A 437 -33.59 -12.59 1.72
C LEU A 437 -35.11 -12.75 1.68
N ARG A 438 -35.82 -11.78 1.09
CA ARG A 438 -37.28 -11.84 0.90
C ARG A 438 -37.65 -12.99 -0.03
N THR A 439 -36.98 -13.10 -1.17
CA THR A 439 -37.20 -14.15 -2.17
C THR A 439 -36.96 -15.54 -1.57
N TYR A 440 -35.91 -15.70 -0.74
CA TYR A 440 -35.65 -16.96 -0.03
C TYR A 440 -36.80 -17.39 0.88
N ARG A 441 -37.47 -16.44 1.55
CA ARG A 441 -38.62 -16.73 2.42
C ARG A 441 -39.84 -17.18 1.63
N GLU A 442 -40.08 -16.53 0.50
CA GLU A 442 -41.30 -16.70 -0.31
C GLU A 442 -41.23 -17.90 -1.27
N THR A 443 -40.02 -18.34 -1.63
CA THR A 443 -39.81 -19.36 -2.68
C THR A 443 -39.66 -20.78 -2.12
N SER A 444 -40.16 -21.76 -2.86
CA SER A 444 -39.98 -23.20 -2.60
C SER A 444 -38.62 -23.73 -3.06
N GLU A 445 -38.06 -23.17 -4.14
CA GLU A 445 -36.72 -23.48 -4.67
C GLU A 445 -35.62 -22.68 -3.94
N ARG A 446 -35.16 -23.21 -2.80
CA ARG A 446 -34.29 -22.47 -1.86
C ARG A 446 -32.79 -22.65 -2.08
N GLU A 447 -32.34 -23.67 -2.80
CA GLU A 447 -30.93 -24.07 -2.84
C GLU A 447 -30.01 -23.04 -3.52
N GLU A 448 -30.42 -22.51 -4.67
CA GLU A 448 -29.62 -21.51 -5.40
C GLU A 448 -29.55 -20.19 -4.61
N ILE A 449 -30.67 -19.76 -4.02
CA ILE A 449 -30.74 -18.55 -3.23
C ILE A 449 -29.96 -18.70 -1.92
N ALA A 450 -30.03 -19.87 -1.26
CA ALA A 450 -29.21 -20.20 -0.09
C ALA A 450 -27.73 -20.02 -0.41
N SER A 451 -27.27 -20.60 -1.52
CA SER A 451 -25.87 -20.51 -1.94
C SER A 451 -25.41 -19.07 -2.11
N ARG A 452 -26.25 -18.19 -2.68
CA ARG A 452 -25.97 -16.76 -2.80
C ARG A 452 -25.93 -16.03 -1.46
N ILE A 453 -26.82 -16.38 -0.52
CA ILE A 453 -26.83 -15.82 0.83
C ILE A 453 -25.56 -16.22 1.59
N ILE A 454 -25.15 -17.50 1.51
CA ILE A 454 -23.92 -18.02 2.14
C ILE A 454 -22.70 -17.24 1.64
N LEU A 455 -22.58 -17.07 0.33
CA LEU A 455 -21.45 -16.36 -0.29
C LEU A 455 -21.40 -14.85 0.04
N ASN A 456 -22.47 -14.28 0.59
CA ASN A 456 -22.55 -12.87 0.97
C ASN A 456 -22.89 -12.70 2.45
N PHE A 457 -22.72 -13.73 3.28
CA PHE A 457 -23.20 -13.70 4.66
C PHE A 457 -22.60 -12.52 5.43
N ALA A 458 -21.27 -12.34 5.36
CA ALA A 458 -20.59 -11.23 6.04
C ALA A 458 -20.89 -9.88 5.36
N ASN A 459 -21.09 -9.85 4.04
CA ASN A 459 -21.53 -8.66 3.33
C ASN A 459 -22.90 -8.15 3.84
N ILE A 460 -23.88 -9.06 3.93
CA ILE A 460 -25.24 -8.73 4.38
C ILE A 460 -25.18 -8.29 5.85
N GLN A 461 -24.40 -8.99 6.68
CA GLN A 461 -24.17 -8.63 8.07
C GLN A 461 -23.64 -7.19 8.19
N ASN A 462 -22.56 -6.87 7.49
CA ASN A 462 -21.95 -5.54 7.53
C ASN A 462 -22.84 -4.43 6.99
N LEU A 463 -23.67 -4.70 5.98
CA LEU A 463 -24.61 -3.70 5.43
C LEU A 463 -25.82 -3.45 6.33
N LEU A 464 -26.24 -4.44 7.14
CA LEU A 464 -27.34 -4.27 8.09
C LEU A 464 -26.90 -3.54 9.37
N SER A 465 -25.64 -3.70 9.79
CA SER A 465 -25.13 -3.16 11.05
C SER A 465 -25.37 -1.64 11.24
N PRO A 466 -25.12 -0.76 10.26
CA PRO A 466 -25.35 0.68 10.43
C PRO A 466 -26.83 1.04 10.64
N GLY A 467 -27.75 0.18 10.20
CA GLY A 467 -29.20 0.36 10.35
C GLY A 467 -29.73 -0.06 11.72
N LEU A 468 -28.91 -0.68 12.57
CA LEU A 468 -29.26 -1.05 13.96
C LEU A 468 -28.98 0.12 14.91
N LYS A 469 -29.55 1.29 14.60
CA LYS A 469 -29.47 2.51 15.42
C LYS A 469 -30.88 3.01 15.69
N GLU A 470 -31.13 3.55 16.89
CA GLU A 470 -32.46 4.02 17.33
C GLU A 470 -33.08 5.04 16.37
N ASP A 471 -32.25 5.88 15.75
CA ASP A 471 -32.69 6.95 14.83
C ASP A 471 -33.05 6.45 13.41
N ASN A 472 -32.99 5.14 13.13
CA ASN A 472 -33.31 4.60 11.81
C ASN A 472 -34.83 4.45 11.61
N PRO A 473 -35.46 5.14 10.63
CA PRO A 473 -36.90 4.99 10.37
C PRO A 473 -37.31 3.56 9.97
N ASP A 474 -36.38 2.77 9.43
CA ASP A 474 -36.58 1.36 9.05
C ASP A 474 -35.98 0.37 10.08
N LEU A 475 -35.81 0.78 11.34
CA LEU A 475 -35.18 -0.03 12.39
C LEU A 475 -35.84 -1.40 12.54
N MET A 476 -37.17 -1.46 12.61
CA MET A 476 -37.92 -2.73 12.76
C MET A 476 -37.67 -3.68 11.60
N LYS A 477 -37.65 -3.16 10.37
CA LYS A 477 -37.35 -3.97 9.17
C LYS A 477 -35.92 -4.49 9.22
N THR A 478 -34.97 -3.65 9.64
CA THR A 478 -33.55 -4.03 9.80
C THR A 478 -33.39 -5.13 10.86
N ILE A 479 -34.02 -5.01 12.02
CA ILE A 479 -34.02 -6.02 13.08
C ILE A 479 -34.55 -7.37 12.55
N VAL A 480 -35.66 -7.36 11.80
CA VAL A 480 -36.24 -8.59 11.23
C VAL A 480 -35.26 -9.29 10.28
N TYR A 481 -34.58 -8.55 9.40
CA TYR A 481 -33.59 -9.14 8.50
C TYR A 481 -32.34 -9.63 9.25
N THR A 482 -31.88 -8.91 10.27
CA THR A 482 -30.74 -9.32 11.09
C THR A 482 -31.04 -10.61 11.86
N LEU A 483 -32.21 -10.71 12.52
CA LEU A 483 -32.64 -11.93 13.20
C LEU A 483 -32.83 -13.09 12.23
N PHE A 484 -33.32 -12.80 11.02
CA PHE A 484 -33.50 -13.81 10.00
C PHE A 484 -32.16 -14.38 9.51
N LEU A 485 -31.20 -13.51 9.20
CA LEU A 485 -29.86 -13.91 8.80
C LEU A 485 -29.16 -14.71 9.91
N ALA A 486 -29.31 -14.28 11.16
CA ALA A 486 -28.80 -14.97 12.33
C ALA A 486 -29.36 -16.40 12.49
N ASN A 487 -30.68 -16.55 12.35
CA ASN A 487 -31.33 -17.85 12.43
C ASN A 487 -30.91 -18.78 11.29
N LEU A 488 -30.73 -18.24 10.07
CA LEU A 488 -30.14 -19.00 8.96
C LEU A 488 -28.71 -19.43 9.27
N GLY A 489 -27.90 -18.53 9.83
CA GLY A 489 -26.52 -18.81 10.24
C GLY A 489 -26.42 -19.92 11.29
N GLN A 490 -27.27 -19.89 12.31
CA GLN A 490 -27.28 -20.92 13.37
C GLN A 490 -27.76 -22.28 12.87
N ASN A 491 -28.87 -22.33 12.11
CA ASN A 491 -29.46 -23.60 11.68
C ASN A 491 -28.60 -24.34 10.64
N ALA A 492 -27.77 -23.61 9.90
CA ALA A 492 -26.99 -24.17 8.82
C ALA A 492 -25.47 -24.12 9.05
N GLY A 493 -25.02 -23.56 10.19
CA GLY A 493 -23.62 -23.50 10.58
C GLY A 493 -22.78 -22.50 9.76
N TRP A 494 -23.40 -21.43 9.24
CA TRP A 494 -22.80 -20.56 8.22
C TRP A 494 -21.98 -19.36 8.76
N GLY A 495 -21.83 -19.17 10.07
CA GLY A 495 -20.98 -18.10 10.61
C GLY A 495 -21.26 -17.69 12.06
N ASN A 496 -20.43 -16.78 12.57
CA ASN A 496 -20.58 -16.18 13.90
C ASN A 496 -21.66 -15.09 13.88
N VAL A 497 -22.54 -15.09 14.88
CA VAL A 497 -23.82 -14.35 14.91
C VAL A 497 -23.74 -13.08 15.77
N SER A 498 -22.57 -12.44 15.78
CA SER A 498 -22.25 -11.36 16.73
C SER A 498 -23.22 -10.16 16.71
N LEU A 499 -23.87 -9.87 15.58
CA LEU A 499 -24.87 -8.79 15.47
C LEU A 499 -26.11 -9.00 16.34
N VAL A 500 -26.49 -10.24 16.66
CA VAL A 500 -27.68 -10.50 17.50
C VAL A 500 -27.50 -9.95 18.91
N ASN A 501 -26.27 -9.84 19.39
CA ASN A 501 -25.98 -9.31 20.72
C ASN A 501 -26.30 -7.80 20.83
N GLN A 502 -26.42 -7.08 19.71
CA GLN A 502 -26.78 -5.66 19.69
C GLN A 502 -28.31 -5.42 19.74
N ILE A 503 -29.11 -6.46 19.52
CA ILE A 503 -30.58 -6.36 19.38
C ILE A 503 -31.31 -6.19 20.73
N PRO A 504 -30.95 -6.89 21.83
CA PRO A 504 -31.66 -6.76 23.10
C PRO A 504 -31.75 -5.31 23.60
N GLY A 505 -30.65 -4.54 23.55
CA GLY A 505 -30.63 -3.13 23.98
C GLY A 505 -31.57 -2.23 23.19
N LEU A 506 -31.70 -2.45 21.88
CA LEU A 506 -32.57 -1.67 20.98
C LEU A 506 -34.06 -1.99 21.19
N ILE A 507 -34.40 -3.25 21.51
CA ILE A 507 -35.78 -3.66 21.83
C ILE A 507 -36.23 -3.07 23.18
N TYR A 508 -35.33 -2.97 24.17
CA TYR A 508 -35.63 -2.32 25.45
C TYR A 508 -35.85 -0.80 25.30
N GLY A 509 -35.13 -0.13 24.39
CA GLY A 509 -35.34 1.31 24.10
C GLY A 509 -36.70 1.61 23.44
N LEU A 510 -37.21 0.70 22.60
CA LEU A 510 -38.55 0.79 21.99
C LEU A 510 -39.69 0.56 23.00
N HIS A 511 -39.39 -0.01 24.17
CA HIS A 511 -40.33 -0.15 25.29
C HIS A 511 -40.08 0.91 26.37
N SER A 512 -40.05 2.19 25.98
CA SER A 512 -40.30 3.29 26.93
C SER A 512 -41.82 3.54 27.00
N PRO A 513 -42.44 3.50 28.19
CA PRO A 513 -43.90 3.50 28.35
C PRO A 513 -44.48 4.92 28.27
N GLU A 514 -44.41 5.57 27.11
CA GLU A 514 -45.24 6.75 26.78
C GLU A 514 -45.58 6.77 25.27
N LEU A 515 -46.35 5.77 24.82
CA LEU A 515 -47.20 5.74 23.63
C LEU A 515 -48.20 4.59 23.83
#